data_AF-A0A968DIK4-F1
#
_entry.id   AF-A0A968DIK4-F1
#
_cell.length_a   1.000
_cell.length_b   1.000
_cell.length_c   1.000
_cell.angle_alpha   90.00
_cell.angle_beta   90.00
_cell.angle_gamma   90.00
#
_symmetry.space_group_name_H-M   'P 1'
#
loop_
_entity.id
_entity.type
_entity.pdbx_description
1 polymer ?
#
loop_
_entity_poly.entity_id
_entity_poly.type
_entity_poly.pdbx_seq_one_letter_code
_entity_poly.pdbx_strand_id
1 'polypeptide(L)'
;MTKGEKVVIETPTPGKQPTRIDKWKYDLVHDAILAVVPADENGVEFSQLAQLVEAHLSSADLARLGSVSWYTTTIKLDMEVKGEIERIQGSKPQRLRRT
;
A
#
# COMPACT_ATOMS: atom_id res chain seq x y z
N MET A 1 -13.35 12.98 -22.65
CA MET A 1 -12.64 12.74 -21.39
C MET A 1 -11.91 11.41 -21.53
N THR A 2 -10.59 11.43 -21.69
CA THR A 2 -9.79 10.20 -21.84
C THR A 2 -9.91 9.42 -20.54
N LYS A 3 -10.43 8.20 -20.60
CA LYS A 3 -10.56 7.31 -19.44
C LYS A 3 -9.15 7.02 -18.93
N GLY A 4 -8.80 7.53 -17.75
CA GLY A 4 -7.49 7.29 -17.16
C GLY A 4 -7.23 5.79 -16.99
N GLU A 5 -5.96 5.38 -17.15
CA GLU A 5 -5.53 4.00 -16.95
C GLU A 5 -5.85 3.55 -15.52
N LYS A 6 -6.32 2.30 -15.36
CA LYS A 6 -6.68 1.73 -14.06
C LYS A 6 -6.03 0.38 -13.86
N VAL A 7 -5.58 0.15 -12.63
CA VAL A 7 -5.03 -1.12 -12.15
C VAL A 7 -6.12 -1.89 -11.43
N VAL A 8 -6.20 -3.21 -11.67
CA VAL A 8 -7.04 -4.12 -10.87
C VAL A 8 -6.24 -4.52 -9.64
N ILE A 9 -6.87 -4.40 -8.48
CA ILE A 9 -6.28 -4.69 -7.18
C ILE A 9 -6.81 -6.03 -6.69
N GLU A 10 -5.88 -6.89 -6.30
CA GLU A 10 -6.17 -8.17 -5.67
C GLU A 10 -6.08 -8.06 -4.14
N THR A 11 -6.74 -8.98 -3.44
CA THR A 11 -6.70 -9.02 -1.98
C THR A 11 -6.68 -10.46 -1.52
N PRO A 12 -5.91 -10.81 -0.46
CA PRO A 12 -5.92 -12.15 0.09
C PRO A 12 -7.21 -12.45 0.89
N THR A 13 -8.13 -11.48 1.00
CA THR A 13 -9.37 -11.63 1.77
C THR A 13 -10.42 -12.40 0.98
N PRO A 14 -10.88 -13.59 1.46
CA PRO A 14 -11.87 -14.38 0.75
C PRO A 14 -13.19 -13.62 0.56
N GLY A 15 -13.80 -13.76 -0.63
CA GLY A 15 -15.12 -13.20 -0.94
C GLY A 15 -15.15 -11.68 -1.21
N LYS A 16 -14.02 -10.99 -1.20
CA LYS A 16 -13.93 -9.57 -1.59
C LYS A 16 -13.86 -9.43 -3.12
N GLN A 17 -14.63 -8.48 -3.66
CA GLN A 17 -14.58 -8.16 -5.08
C GLN A 17 -13.31 -7.36 -5.43
N PRO A 18 -12.71 -7.60 -6.62
CA PRO A 18 -11.60 -6.80 -7.12
C PRO A 18 -11.99 -5.33 -7.24
N THR A 19 -11.08 -4.44 -6.84
CA THR A 19 -11.27 -2.99 -6.97
C THR A 19 -10.40 -2.43 -8.10
N ARG A 20 -10.85 -1.37 -8.76
CA ARG A 20 -10.08 -0.69 -9.82
C ARG A 20 -9.66 0.69 -9.35
N ILE A 21 -8.36 0.93 -9.28
CA ILE A 21 -7.76 2.20 -8.85
C ILE A 21 -7.11 2.88 -10.06
N ASP A 22 -7.15 4.21 -10.12
CA ASP A 22 -6.44 4.96 -11.14
C ASP A 22 -4.94 4.69 -11.00
N LYS A 23 -4.27 4.36 -12.12
CA LYS A 23 -2.88 3.89 -12.12
C LYS A 23 -1.94 4.84 -11.39
N TRP A 24 -2.08 6.15 -11.59
CA TRP A 24 -1.24 7.13 -10.93
C TRP A 24 -1.35 7.10 -9.39
N LYS A 25 -2.53 6.77 -8.83
CA LYS A 25 -2.70 6.63 -7.38
C LYS A 25 -2.09 5.34 -6.86
N TYR A 26 -2.21 4.27 -7.67
CA TYR A 26 -1.58 3.00 -7.38
C TYR A 26 -0.06 3.18 -7.32
N ASP A 27 0.55 3.64 -8.40
CA ASP A 27 1.99 3.81 -8.53
C ASP A 27 2.54 4.73 -7.41
N LEU A 28 1.91 5.87 -7.18
CA LEU A 28 2.32 6.82 -6.13
C LEU A 28 2.38 6.20 -4.73
N VAL A 29 1.35 5.46 -4.33
CA VAL A 29 1.27 4.87 -2.98
C VAL A 29 2.09 3.59 -2.89
N HIS A 30 2.17 2.82 -3.98
CA HIS A 30 3.03 1.64 -4.11
C HIS A 30 4.50 2.01 -3.91
N ASP A 31 4.99 3.02 -4.64
CA ASP A 31 6.36 3.54 -4.52
C ASP A 31 6.62 4.06 -3.10
N ALA A 32 5.67 4.79 -2.52
CA ALA A 32 5.78 5.28 -1.15
C ALA A 32 5.84 4.14 -0.11
N ILE A 33 5.06 3.05 -0.28
CA ILE A 33 5.13 1.87 0.58
C ILE A 33 6.52 1.22 0.47
N LEU A 34 7.04 1.03 -0.74
CA LEU A 34 8.37 0.46 -0.95
C LEU A 34 9.50 1.31 -0.36
N ALA A 35 9.30 2.64 -0.29
CA ALA A 35 10.27 3.57 0.30
C ALA A 35 10.29 3.49 1.84
N VAL A 36 9.16 3.23 2.49
CA VAL A 36 9.05 3.26 3.95
C VAL A 36 9.08 1.88 4.62
N VAL A 37 8.80 0.81 3.88
CA VAL A 37 8.87 -0.57 4.40
C VAL A 37 10.29 -1.09 4.20
N PRO A 38 11.03 -1.45 5.28
CA PRO A 38 12.39 -1.95 5.16
C PRO A 38 12.39 -3.42 4.66
N ALA A 39 13.57 -3.89 4.25
CA ALA A 39 13.78 -5.30 3.86
C ALA A 39 14.32 -6.15 5.02
N ASP A 40 14.65 -5.54 6.17
CA ASP A 40 15.17 -6.26 7.33
C ASP A 40 14.08 -6.78 8.27
N GLU A 41 14.50 -7.61 9.22
CA GLU A 41 13.66 -8.30 10.21
C GLU A 41 12.90 -7.35 11.15
N ASN A 42 13.29 -6.08 11.25
CA ASN A 42 12.53 -5.14 12.08
C ASN A 42 11.21 -4.80 11.41
N GLY A 43 11.13 -4.65 10.09
CA GLY A 43 9.89 -4.26 9.42
C GLY A 43 9.28 -2.94 9.91
N VAL A 44 8.08 -2.63 9.42
CA VAL A 44 7.23 -1.52 9.86
C VAL A 44 5.92 -2.04 10.45
N GLU A 45 5.45 -1.45 11.55
CA GLU A 45 4.13 -1.77 12.09
C GLU A 45 3.03 -1.32 11.11
N PHE A 46 2.07 -2.20 10.85
CA PHE A 46 0.96 -1.87 9.94
C PHE A 46 0.15 -0.65 10.42
N SER A 47 0.03 -0.47 11.74
CA SER A 47 -0.61 0.70 12.37
C SER A 47 0.07 2.02 12.02
N GLN A 48 1.38 2.01 11.72
CA GLN A 48 2.18 3.20 11.41
C GLN A 48 2.28 3.46 9.90
N LEU A 49 2.02 2.44 9.07
CA LEU A 49 2.29 2.48 7.65
C LEU A 49 1.62 3.66 6.93
N ALA A 50 0.34 3.94 7.23
CA ALA A 50 -0.38 5.04 6.59
C ALA A 50 0.25 6.41 6.91
N GLN A 51 0.69 6.61 8.14
CA GLN A 51 1.37 7.84 8.55
C GLN A 51 2.74 7.98 7.87
N LEU A 52 3.49 6.89 7.76
CA LEU A 52 4.79 6.88 7.08
C LEU A 52 4.63 7.19 5.58
N VAL A 53 3.62 6.59 4.93
CA VAL A 53 3.28 6.91 3.54
C VAL A 53 2.89 8.38 3.41
N GLU A 54 2.02 8.90 4.28
CA GLU A 54 1.61 10.31 4.24
C GLU A 54 2.82 11.26 4.37
N ALA A 55 3.76 10.96 5.26
CA ALA A 55 4.98 11.74 5.45
C ALA A 55 5.97 11.68 4.26
N HIS A 56 5.85 10.66 3.40
CA HIS A 56 6.67 10.51 2.19
C HIS A 56 6.12 11.28 0.99
N LEU A 57 4.82 11.61 0.99
CA LEU A 57 4.13 12.24 -0.15
C LEU A 57 4.20 13.76 -0.09
N SER A 58 4.22 14.40 -1.26
CA SER A 58 4.15 15.86 -1.34
C SER A 58 2.75 16.38 -0.97
N SER A 59 2.66 17.62 -0.49
CA SER A 59 1.35 18.24 -0.20
C SER A 59 0.44 18.32 -1.44
N ALA A 60 1.02 18.45 -2.64
CA ALA A 60 0.26 18.46 -3.89
C ALA A 60 -0.33 17.08 -4.22
N ASP A 61 0.42 16.00 -3.96
CA ASP A 61 -0.04 14.64 -4.14
C ASP A 61 -1.13 14.28 -3.14
N LEU A 62 -0.93 14.63 -1.86
CA LEU A 62 -1.91 14.43 -0.79
C LEU A 62 -3.25 15.11 -1.11
N ALA A 63 -3.21 16.35 -1.61
CA ALA A 63 -4.40 17.08 -2.01
C ALA A 63 -5.20 16.40 -3.15
N ARG A 64 -4.56 15.57 -3.97
CA ARG A 64 -5.16 14.90 -5.13
C ARG A 64 -5.50 13.43 -4.88
N LEU A 65 -4.80 12.77 -3.96
CA LEU A 65 -4.89 11.32 -3.74
C LEU A 65 -6.24 10.92 -3.15
N GLY A 66 -6.69 11.65 -2.13
CA GLY A 66 -7.84 11.30 -1.30
C GLY A 66 -7.40 10.58 -0.02
N SER A 67 -8.11 9.52 0.39
CA SER A 67 -7.83 8.82 1.65
C SER A 67 -6.54 8.00 1.61
N VAL A 68 -5.45 8.56 2.15
CA VAL A 68 -4.13 7.88 2.25
C VAL A 68 -4.28 6.50 2.89
N SER A 69 -4.90 6.42 4.07
CA SER A 69 -5.09 5.16 4.80
C SER A 69 -5.81 4.07 3.99
N TRP A 70 -6.83 4.43 3.20
CA TRP A 70 -7.54 3.47 2.35
C TRP A 70 -6.66 2.97 1.20
N TYR A 71 -5.94 3.87 0.51
CA TYR A 71 -5.02 3.49 -0.57
C TYR A 71 -3.88 2.63 -0.01
N THR A 72 -3.26 3.05 1.09
CA THR A 72 -2.18 2.30 1.74
C THR A 72 -2.64 0.89 2.08
N THR A 73 -3.79 0.71 2.73
CA THR A 73 -4.28 -0.63 3.11
C THR A 73 -4.59 -1.48 1.88
N THR A 74 -5.24 -0.90 0.89
CA THR A 74 -5.68 -1.62 -0.31
C THR A 74 -4.49 -2.08 -1.16
N ILE A 75 -3.52 -1.20 -1.36
CA ILE A 75 -2.31 -1.48 -2.15
C ILE A 75 -1.38 -2.42 -1.38
N LYS A 76 -1.24 -2.25 -0.05
CA LYS A 76 -0.52 -3.20 0.81
C LYS A 76 -1.05 -4.63 0.67
N LEU A 77 -2.37 -4.82 0.62
CA LEU A 77 -2.96 -6.16 0.44
C LEU A 77 -2.67 -6.74 -0.95
N ASP A 78 -2.67 -5.91 -1.98
CA ASP A 78 -2.31 -6.31 -3.35
C ASP A 78 -0.82 -6.69 -3.44
N MET A 79 0.06 -5.90 -2.82
CA MET A 79 1.50 -6.19 -2.73
C MET A 79 1.81 -7.48 -1.96
N GLU A 80 0.99 -7.83 -0.95
CA GLU A 80 1.07 -9.14 -0.28
C GLU A 80 0.73 -10.29 -1.23
N VAL A 81 -0.29 -10.14 -2.08
CA VAL A 81 -0.67 -11.16 -3.08
C VAL A 81 0.42 -11.29 -4.15
N LYS A 82 1.00 -10.17 -4.56
CA LYS A 82 2.10 -10.12 -5.54
C LYS A 82 3.46 -10.54 -4.98
N GLY A 83 3.57 -10.69 -3.67
CA GLY A 83 4.80 -11.14 -3.00
C GLY A 83 5.90 -10.09 -3.02
N GLU A 84 5.56 -8.80 -2.96
CA GLU A 84 6.52 -7.68 -2.89
C GLU A 84 6.78 -7.22 -1.45
N ILE A 85 5.80 -7.45 -0.58
CA ILE A 85 5.92 -7.31 0.87
C ILE A 85 5.24 -8.50 1.54
N GLU A 86 5.67 -8.81 2.75
CA GLU A 86 5.10 -9.89 3.54
C GLU A 86 4.91 -9.49 5.00
N ARG A 87 4.04 -10.24 5.67
CA ARG A 87 3.82 -10.11 7.11
C ARG A 87 4.88 -10.92 7.85
N ILE A 88 5.55 -10.29 8.81
CA ILE A 88 6.48 -10.98 9.71
C ILE A 88 5.68 -11.94 10.59
N GLN A 89 5.91 -13.24 10.42
CA GLN A 89 5.18 -14.29 11.14
C GLN A 89 5.44 -14.21 12.65
N GLY A 90 4.39 -14.41 13.44
CA GLY A 90 4.47 -14.35 14.91
C GLY A 90 4.58 -12.95 15.52
N SER A 91 4.71 -11.89 14.71
CA SER A 91 4.80 -10.51 15.20
C SER A 91 3.47 -10.01 15.76
N LYS A 92 3.52 -9.37 16.94
CA LYS A 92 2.40 -8.68 17.59
C LYS A 92 2.91 -7.35 18.16
N PRO A 93 2.51 -6.18 17.61
CA PRO A 93 1.54 -5.95 16.53
C PRO A 93 2.00 -6.48 15.16
N GLN A 94 1.11 -6.52 14.16
CA GLN A 94 1.48 -6.95 12.80
C GLN A 94 2.57 -6.03 12.23
N ARG A 95 3.64 -6.63 11.71
CA ARG A 95 4.74 -5.93 11.03
C ARG A 95 4.91 -6.42 9.60
N LEU A 96 5.40 -5.54 8.74
CA LEU A 96 5.58 -5.74 7.30
C LEU A 96 7.04 -5.54 6.93
N ARG A 97 7.55 -6.36 6.02
CA ARG A 97 8.87 -6.18 5.38
C ARG A 97 8.76 -6.42 3.88
N ARG A 98 9.74 -5.92 3.12
CA ARG A 98 9.92 -6.29 1.71
C ARG A 98 10.44 -7.71 1.59
N THR A 99 10.06 -8.39 0.52
CA THR A 99 10.50 -9.75 0.15
C THR A 99 11.82 -9.75 -0.59
#